data_AF-A0A2H3SW57-F1
#
_entry.id   AF-A0A2H3SW57-F1
#
_cell.length_a   1.000
_cell.length_b   1.000
_cell.length_c   1.000
_cell.angle_alpha   90.00
_cell.angle_beta   90.00
_cell.angle_gamma   90.00
#
_symmetry.space_group_name_H-M   'P 1'
#
loop_
_entity.id
_entity.type
_entity.pdbx_description
1 polymer ?
#
loop_
_entity_poly.entity_id
_entity_poly.type
_entity_poly.pdbx_seq_one_letter_code
_entity_poly.pdbx_strand_id
1 'polypeptide(L)'
;MALIGGPELGYYSDMTGFLAKLGGDATLDKTNFSATRTSNSFVVESKLENVDRVELTSSDLVELQKHVVLCHDDLEPRNILIKRDNANGGKWNIAAIIDWEMAGFFPFAYEYGHKDAMLGSSNLHFSYYTLFKEQSQHLLAGGKSAIRLLEALRAMDVSKKSRPTKNVSRCFQARWLEREMVELSSDVQVGWVPRAGAGDVGVFTKQENEDLEMEILKELGYVSLKLLYTIELYPSPYQELRLYLII
;
A
#
# COMPACT_ATOMS: atom_id res chain seq x y z
N MET A 1 -13.63 22.60 -12.17
CA MET A 1 -12.70 22.24 -11.07
C MET A 1 -12.68 20.73 -11.02
N ALA A 2 -11.51 20.09 -11.13
CA ALA A 2 -11.42 18.63 -11.07
C ALA A 2 -11.70 18.17 -9.63
N LEU A 3 -12.54 17.15 -9.47
CA LEU A 3 -12.73 16.48 -8.18
C LEU A 3 -11.50 15.61 -7.89
N ILE A 4 -11.15 15.51 -6.62
CA ILE A 4 -10.04 14.69 -6.13
C ILE A 4 -10.63 13.54 -5.32
N GLY A 5 -10.20 12.32 -5.58
CA GLY A 5 -10.66 11.14 -4.86
C GLY A 5 -11.18 10.03 -5.78
N GLY A 6 -11.74 9.00 -5.15
CA GLY A 6 -12.26 7.81 -5.81
C GLY A 6 -13.39 7.18 -4.99
N PRO A 7 -14.00 6.08 -5.47
CA PRO A 7 -15.16 5.46 -4.84
C PRO A 7 -14.97 5.11 -3.36
N GLU A 8 -13.78 4.65 -2.96
CA GLU A 8 -13.47 4.26 -1.58
C GLU A 8 -13.34 5.48 -0.64
N LEU A 9 -12.70 6.55 -1.11
CA LEU A 9 -12.34 7.71 -0.27
C LEU A 9 -13.37 8.85 -0.34
N GLY A 10 -14.25 8.82 -1.34
CA GLY A 10 -15.13 9.92 -1.71
C GLY A 10 -14.45 10.97 -2.58
N TYR A 11 -15.23 11.90 -3.10
CA TYR A 11 -14.76 12.98 -3.97
C TYR A 11 -14.76 14.33 -3.26
N TYR A 12 -13.69 15.10 -3.44
CA TYR A 12 -13.44 16.38 -2.78
C TYR A 12 -13.18 17.48 -3.80
N SER A 13 -13.59 18.70 -3.47
CA SER A 13 -13.36 19.89 -4.30
C SER A 13 -11.94 20.42 -4.25
N ASP A 14 -11.17 20.05 -3.22
CA ASP A 14 -9.83 20.54 -2.97
C ASP A 14 -8.95 19.49 -2.26
N MET A 15 -7.63 19.68 -2.37
CA MET A 15 -6.63 18.78 -1.77
C MET A 15 -6.70 18.75 -0.24
N THR A 16 -7.19 19.82 0.39
CA THR A 16 -7.24 19.90 1.86
C THR A 16 -8.33 18.96 2.40
N GLY A 17 -9.51 18.96 1.78
CA GLY A 17 -10.60 18.04 2.11
C GLY A 17 -10.20 16.59 1.88
N PHE A 18 -9.53 16.31 0.76
CA PHE A 18 -9.01 14.97 0.46
C PHE A 18 -7.99 14.49 1.50
N LEU A 19 -6.98 15.31 1.83
CA LEU A 19 -5.97 14.95 2.82
C LEU A 19 -6.56 14.81 4.24
N ALA A 20 -7.55 15.64 4.60
CA ALA A 20 -8.27 15.49 5.86
C ALA A 20 -8.98 14.13 5.96
N LYS A 21 -9.58 13.63 4.87
CA LYS A 21 -10.15 12.28 4.83
C LYS A 21 -9.09 11.19 5.01
N LEU A 22 -7.95 11.31 4.33
CA LEU A 22 -6.84 10.34 4.45
C LEU A 22 -6.23 10.29 5.85
N GLY A 23 -6.12 11.46 6.49
CA GLY A 23 -5.78 11.57 7.90
C GLY A 23 -6.82 10.86 8.78
N GLY A 24 -8.11 10.97 8.41
CA GLY A 24 -9.24 10.42 9.17
C GLY A 24 -9.41 11.12 10.53
N ASP A 25 -10.12 10.48 11.45
CA ASP A 25 -10.17 10.89 12.87
C ASP A 25 -8.85 10.53 13.60
N ALA A 26 -7.69 10.74 12.96
CA ALA A 26 -6.38 10.50 13.57
C ALA A 26 -6.13 11.53 14.67
N THR A 27 -6.75 11.27 15.82
CA THR A 27 -6.37 11.85 17.08
C THR A 27 -5.19 11.06 17.64
N LEU A 28 -4.34 11.74 18.40
CA LEU A 28 -3.15 11.18 19.04
C LEU A 28 -3.44 10.00 19.98
N ASP A 29 -4.70 9.84 20.37
CA ASP A 29 -5.18 8.74 21.21
C ASP A 29 -5.35 7.45 20.40
N LYS A 30 -5.71 7.57 19.12
CA LYS A 30 -5.96 6.42 18.22
C LYS A 30 -4.75 6.07 17.34
N THR A 31 -3.86 7.03 17.08
CA THR A 31 -2.68 6.82 16.22
C THR A 31 -1.43 7.50 16.77
N ASN A 32 -0.24 7.12 16.28
CA ASN A 32 1.02 7.79 16.64
C ASN A 32 1.29 9.04 15.80
N PHE A 33 0.27 9.62 15.18
CA PHE A 33 0.37 10.90 14.48
C PHE A 33 -0.89 11.75 14.71
N SER A 34 -0.82 13.00 14.29
CA SER A 34 -1.99 13.85 14.06
C SER A 34 -1.93 14.42 12.65
N ALA A 35 -3.10 14.58 12.04
CA ALA A 35 -3.27 15.26 10.77
C ALA A 35 -4.18 16.48 11.01
N THR A 36 -3.59 17.67 10.95
CA THR A 36 -4.30 18.91 11.27
C THR A 36 -4.46 19.77 10.03
N ARG A 37 -5.70 20.14 9.74
CA ARG A 37 -6.05 21.16 8.75
C ARG A 37 -5.96 22.54 9.42
N THR A 38 -5.23 23.46 8.80
CA THR A 38 -5.28 24.88 9.12
C THR A 38 -6.00 25.64 8.01
N SER A 39 -6.12 26.97 8.13
CA SER A 39 -6.65 27.81 7.05
C SER A 39 -5.78 27.79 5.79
N ASN A 40 -4.48 27.56 5.94
CA ASN A 40 -3.48 27.73 4.87
C ASN A 40 -2.52 26.55 4.71
N SER A 41 -2.74 25.44 5.42
CA SER A 41 -1.86 24.27 5.34
C SER A 41 -2.53 23.00 5.82
N PHE A 42 -1.91 21.89 5.45
CA PHE A 42 -2.15 20.58 6.02
C PHE A 42 -0.87 20.08 6.67
N VAL A 43 -0.94 19.70 7.94
CA VAL A 43 0.23 19.31 8.75
C VAL A 43 0.05 17.89 9.23
N VAL A 44 1.07 17.06 9.00
CA VAL A 44 1.20 15.72 9.58
C VAL A 44 2.32 15.78 10.61
N GLU A 45 2.01 15.41 11.85
CA GLU A 45 2.98 15.37 12.94
C GLU A 45 2.97 13.99 13.59
N SER A 46 4.13 13.34 13.64
CA SER A 46 4.31 12.03 14.27
C SER A 46 4.86 12.15 15.69
N LYS A 47 4.52 11.19 16.56
CA LYS A 47 5.15 11.00 17.88
C LYS A 47 6.45 10.19 17.81
N LEU A 48 6.74 9.59 16.66
CA LEU A 48 7.93 8.78 16.48
C LEU A 48 9.13 9.70 16.25
N GLU A 49 10.20 9.52 17.02
CA GLU A 49 11.41 10.38 16.97
C GLU A 49 12.08 10.39 15.59
N ASN A 50 11.87 9.34 14.79
CA ASN A 50 12.47 9.16 13.48
C ASN A 50 11.52 9.51 12.30
N VAL A 51 10.40 10.18 12.58
CA VAL A 51 9.45 10.61 11.53
C VAL A 51 9.26 12.12 11.61
N ASP A 52 9.73 12.81 10.58
CA ASP A 52 9.70 14.27 10.52
C ASP A 52 8.26 14.82 10.43
N ARG A 53 8.08 16.03 10.97
CA ARG A 53 6.87 16.84 10.76
C ARG A 53 6.81 17.28 9.29
N VAL A 54 5.71 17.00 8.63
CA VAL A 54 5.48 17.38 7.23
C VAL A 54 4.39 18.44 7.15
N GLU A 55 4.66 19.52 6.42
CA GLU A 55 3.71 20.60 6.18
C GLU A 55 3.54 20.83 4.68
N LEU A 56 2.29 20.69 4.21
CA LEU A 56 1.87 21.11 2.88
C LEU A 56 1.22 22.48 2.99
N THR A 57 1.86 23.49 2.40
CA THR A 57 1.36 24.88 2.37
C THR A 57 0.21 25.04 1.38
N SER A 58 -0.54 26.14 1.43
CA SER A 58 -1.56 26.47 0.42
C SER A 58 -1.01 26.38 -1.01
N SER A 59 0.22 26.83 -1.26
CA SER A 59 0.82 26.71 -2.59
C SER A 59 1.07 25.26 -3.00
N ASP A 60 1.48 24.40 -2.07
CA ASP A 60 1.65 22.97 -2.35
C ASP A 60 0.31 22.31 -2.69
N LEU A 61 -0.72 22.62 -1.90
CA LEU A 61 -2.06 22.07 -2.08
C LEU A 61 -2.67 22.48 -3.43
N VAL A 62 -2.51 23.75 -3.82
CA VAL A 62 -2.95 24.26 -5.12
C VAL A 62 -2.13 23.65 -6.25
N GLU A 63 -0.82 23.47 -6.07
CA GLU A 63 0.03 22.86 -7.09
C GLU A 63 -0.33 21.39 -7.31
N LEU A 64 -0.48 20.60 -6.24
CA LEU A 64 -0.91 19.20 -6.32
C LEU A 64 -2.25 19.03 -7.04
N GLN A 65 -3.20 19.96 -6.82
CA GLN A 65 -4.50 19.92 -7.48
C GLN A 65 -4.42 20.08 -9.00
N LYS A 66 -3.37 20.75 -9.53
CA LYS A 66 -3.17 20.89 -10.99
C LYS A 66 -2.69 19.59 -11.64
N HIS A 67 -2.10 18.69 -10.85
CA HIS A 67 -1.50 17.43 -11.32
C HIS A 67 -2.39 16.22 -11.02
N VAL A 68 -3.68 16.46 -10.79
CA VAL A 68 -4.69 15.41 -10.62
C VAL A 68 -4.91 14.72 -11.97
N VAL A 69 -4.73 13.40 -11.99
CA VAL A 69 -4.90 12.53 -13.15
C VAL A 69 -5.79 11.35 -12.78
N LEU A 70 -6.26 10.61 -13.78
CA LEU A 70 -6.92 9.33 -13.54
C LEU A 70 -5.86 8.29 -13.11
N CYS A 71 -5.93 7.85 -11.87
CA CYS A 71 -5.11 6.79 -11.30
C CYS A 71 -5.93 5.51 -11.19
N HIS A 72 -5.26 4.36 -11.31
CA HIS A 72 -5.91 3.06 -11.13
C HIS A 72 -6.05 2.71 -9.65
N ASP A 73 -5.10 3.15 -8.83
CA ASP A 73 -4.99 2.91 -7.38
C ASP A 73 -4.88 1.45 -6.95
N ASP A 74 -4.84 0.53 -7.91
CA ASP A 74 -4.62 -0.90 -7.71
C ASP A 74 -3.95 -1.54 -8.94
N LEU A 75 -3.02 -0.81 -9.57
CA LEU A 75 -2.29 -1.31 -10.75
C LEU A 75 -1.28 -2.38 -10.33
N GLU A 76 -1.74 -3.59 -10.08
CA GLU A 76 -0.97 -4.76 -9.64
C GLU A 76 -0.92 -5.85 -10.72
N PRO A 77 0.03 -6.81 -10.66
CA PRO A 77 0.18 -7.83 -11.71
C PRO A 77 -1.10 -8.60 -12.01
N ARG A 78 -1.92 -8.85 -10.98
CA ARG A 78 -3.23 -9.54 -11.11
C ARG A 78 -4.22 -8.77 -12.00
N ASN A 79 -4.04 -7.47 -12.15
CA ASN A 79 -4.91 -6.55 -12.90
C ASN A 79 -4.36 -6.22 -14.29
N ILE A 80 -3.23 -6.81 -14.69
CA ILE A 80 -2.61 -6.60 -16.02
C ILE A 80 -2.71 -7.90 -16.82
N LEU A 81 -3.59 -7.92 -17.81
CA LEU A 81 -3.72 -9.04 -18.73
C LEU A 81 -2.67 -8.91 -19.84
N ILE A 82 -1.92 -9.98 -20.07
CA ILE A 82 -0.93 -10.06 -21.15
C ILE A 82 -1.38 -11.09 -22.20
N LYS A 83 -1.06 -10.82 -23.47
CA LYS A 83 -1.26 -11.76 -24.58
C LYS A 83 0.04 -11.96 -25.34
N ARG A 84 0.25 -13.18 -25.82
CA ARG A 84 1.37 -13.50 -26.70
C ARG A 84 0.96 -13.22 -28.14
N ASP A 85 1.73 -12.38 -28.81
CA ASP A 85 1.55 -12.10 -30.23
C ASP A 85 2.25 -13.18 -31.06
N ASN A 86 1.48 -14.20 -31.43
CA ASN A 86 1.97 -15.31 -32.25
C ASN A 86 2.29 -14.88 -33.70
N ALA A 87 1.79 -13.73 -34.16
CA ALA A 87 2.05 -13.23 -35.51
C ALA A 87 3.39 -12.46 -35.58
N ASN A 88 3.80 -11.78 -34.50
CA ASN A 88 5.02 -10.97 -34.44
C ASN A 88 6.11 -11.60 -33.55
N GLY A 89 6.47 -12.85 -33.82
CA GLY A 89 7.62 -13.51 -33.19
C GLY A 89 7.42 -13.89 -31.72
N GLY A 90 6.17 -13.98 -31.25
CA GLY A 90 5.85 -14.49 -29.91
C GLY A 90 6.12 -13.50 -28.77
N LYS A 91 6.16 -12.19 -29.06
CA LYS A 91 6.33 -11.13 -28.05
C LYS A 91 5.10 -11.04 -27.14
N TRP A 92 5.32 -10.67 -25.88
CA TRP A 92 4.25 -10.39 -24.93
C TRP A 92 3.81 -8.94 -25.05
N ASN A 93 2.50 -8.70 -25.10
CA ASN A 93 1.90 -7.37 -25.11
C ASN A 93 0.86 -7.29 -24.00
N ILE A 94 0.66 -6.08 -23.45
CA ILE A 94 -0.49 -5.81 -22.60
C ILE A 94 -1.75 -5.94 -23.46
N ALA A 95 -2.66 -6.81 -23.02
CA ALA A 95 -3.96 -7.03 -23.64
C ALA A 95 -5.02 -6.09 -23.05
N ALA A 96 -5.01 -5.93 -21.73
CA ALA A 96 -5.91 -5.05 -21.00
C ALA A 96 -5.38 -4.75 -19.60
N ILE A 97 -5.86 -3.65 -19.02
CA ILE A 97 -5.79 -3.35 -17.59
C ILE A 97 -7.22 -3.44 -17.06
N ILE A 98 -7.45 -4.22 -16.01
CA ILE A 98 -8.77 -4.54 -15.47
C ILE A 98 -8.88 -4.12 -14.00
N ASP A 99 -10.08 -4.27 -13.42
CA ASP A 99 -10.34 -4.02 -11.99
C ASP A 99 -10.21 -2.53 -11.58
N TRP A 100 -10.92 -1.67 -12.32
CA TRP A 100 -10.92 -0.22 -12.13
C TRP A 100 -11.81 0.26 -10.96
N GLU A 101 -12.23 -0.62 -10.05
CA GLU A 101 -13.18 -0.25 -8.98
C GLU A 101 -12.57 0.71 -7.94
N MET A 102 -11.23 0.68 -7.79
CA MET A 102 -10.48 1.59 -6.94
C MET A 102 -10.06 2.87 -7.65
N ALA A 103 -10.26 2.95 -8.97
CA ALA A 103 -9.77 4.05 -9.77
C ALA A 103 -10.44 5.38 -9.41
N GLY A 104 -9.68 6.46 -9.54
CA GLY A 104 -10.16 7.79 -9.23
C GLY A 104 -9.23 8.88 -9.72
N PHE A 105 -9.53 10.11 -9.34
CA PHE A 105 -8.78 11.29 -9.74
C PHE A 105 -7.87 11.73 -8.60
N PHE A 106 -6.57 11.47 -8.72
CA PHE A 106 -5.60 11.77 -7.69
C PHE A 106 -4.36 12.44 -8.28
N PRO A 107 -3.60 13.24 -7.52
CA PRO A 107 -2.24 13.56 -7.92
C PRO A 107 -1.47 12.24 -8.10
N PHE A 108 -0.72 12.04 -9.18
CA PHE A 108 -0.02 10.76 -9.40
C PHE A 108 0.92 10.39 -8.24
N ALA A 109 1.47 11.40 -7.54
CA ALA A 109 2.25 11.22 -6.32
C ALA A 109 1.48 10.47 -5.20
N TYR A 110 0.15 10.56 -5.15
CA TYR A 110 -0.68 9.75 -4.25
C TYR A 110 -0.59 8.26 -4.58
N GLU A 111 -0.91 7.85 -5.82
CA GLU A 111 -0.82 6.44 -6.25
C GLU A 111 0.61 5.91 -6.07
N TYR A 112 1.61 6.72 -6.45
CA TYR A 112 3.02 6.40 -6.32
C TYR A 112 3.47 6.18 -4.87
N GLY A 113 2.97 7.00 -3.94
CA GLY A 113 3.22 6.82 -2.49
C GLY A 113 2.39 5.70 -1.89
N HIS A 114 1.17 5.47 -2.39
CA HIS A 114 0.28 4.40 -1.93
C HIS A 114 0.90 3.02 -2.19
N LYS A 115 1.67 2.85 -3.27
CA LYS A 115 2.47 1.64 -3.51
C LYS A 115 3.40 1.28 -2.35
N ASP A 116 4.01 2.26 -1.69
CA ASP A 116 4.89 2.00 -0.54
C ASP A 116 4.10 1.44 0.65
N ALA A 117 2.87 1.93 0.85
CA ALA A 117 2.00 1.49 1.93
C ALA A 117 1.41 0.09 1.70
N MET A 118 1.27 -0.33 0.44
CA MET A 118 0.63 -1.60 0.04
C MET A 118 1.59 -2.77 -0.19
N LEU A 119 2.89 -2.50 -0.34
CA LEU A 119 3.91 -3.55 -0.53
C LEU A 119 3.91 -4.54 0.64
N GLY A 120 3.81 -5.83 0.35
CA GLY A 120 3.68 -6.91 1.33
C GLY A 120 2.25 -7.14 1.83
N SER A 121 1.25 -6.45 1.27
CA SER A 121 -0.16 -6.68 1.53
C SER A 121 -0.89 -7.10 0.25
N SER A 122 -1.33 -6.14 -0.58
CA SER A 122 -1.98 -6.44 -1.86
C SER A 122 -0.99 -6.80 -2.97
N ASN A 123 0.29 -6.46 -2.78
CA ASN A 123 1.38 -6.77 -3.70
C ASN A 123 2.48 -7.56 -2.99
N LEU A 124 2.64 -8.83 -3.37
CA LEU A 124 3.67 -9.74 -2.86
C LEU A 124 4.81 -9.96 -3.87
N HIS A 125 4.97 -9.05 -4.83
CA HIS A 125 5.99 -9.09 -5.87
C HIS A 125 6.91 -7.87 -5.77
N PHE A 126 8.00 -8.00 -5.00
CA PHE A 126 8.97 -6.92 -4.87
C PHE A 126 9.56 -6.47 -6.23
N SER A 127 9.80 -7.42 -7.15
CA SER A 127 10.28 -7.11 -8.50
C SER A 127 9.30 -6.21 -9.29
N TYR A 128 8.00 -6.43 -9.16
CA TYR A 128 6.99 -5.58 -9.78
C TYR A 128 6.92 -4.21 -9.11
N TYR A 129 6.99 -4.16 -7.78
CA TYR A 129 7.06 -2.90 -7.04
C TYR A 129 8.25 -2.04 -7.52
N THR A 130 9.45 -2.61 -7.58
CA THR A 130 10.65 -1.92 -8.07
C THR A 130 10.48 -1.45 -9.51
N LEU A 131 9.97 -2.32 -10.40
CA LEU A 131 9.68 -1.96 -11.78
C LEU A 131 8.70 -0.78 -11.86
N PHE A 132 7.62 -0.79 -11.08
CA PHE A 132 6.65 0.30 -11.04
C PHE A 132 7.33 1.61 -10.63
N LYS A 133 8.12 1.60 -9.54
CA LYS A 133 8.80 2.81 -9.04
C LYS A 133 9.76 3.36 -10.08
N GLU A 134 10.63 2.52 -10.64
CA GLU A 134 11.60 2.91 -11.67
C GLU A 134 10.92 3.47 -12.93
N GLN A 135 9.91 2.77 -13.45
CA GLN A 135 9.27 3.16 -14.71
C GLN A 135 8.33 4.35 -14.56
N SER A 136 7.78 4.61 -13.38
CA SER A 136 6.81 5.69 -13.18
C SER A 136 7.37 6.92 -12.48
N GLN A 137 8.61 6.91 -12.00
CA GLN A 137 9.22 8.06 -11.32
C GLN A 137 9.14 9.36 -12.14
N HIS A 138 9.32 9.26 -13.47
CA HIS A 138 9.25 10.40 -14.38
C HIS A 138 7.85 11.05 -14.47
N LEU A 139 6.81 10.36 -14.00
CA LEU A 139 5.43 10.85 -13.95
C LEU A 139 5.13 11.66 -12.67
N LEU A 140 6.07 11.75 -11.72
CA LEU A 140 5.95 12.59 -10.53
C LEU A 140 5.99 14.09 -10.88
N ALA A 141 4.87 14.60 -11.37
CA ALA A 141 4.66 16.01 -11.62
C ALA A 141 4.40 16.79 -10.31
N GLY A 142 4.71 18.09 -10.29
CA GLY A 142 4.52 18.97 -9.11
C GLY A 142 5.76 19.15 -8.23
N GLY A 143 6.91 18.59 -8.60
CA GLY A 143 8.22 18.87 -8.00
C GLY A 143 8.23 18.73 -6.48
N LYS A 144 8.58 19.80 -5.75
CA LYS A 144 8.66 19.79 -4.28
C LYS A 144 7.31 19.48 -3.61
N SER A 145 6.19 19.86 -4.21
CA SER A 145 4.86 19.62 -3.63
C SER A 145 4.48 18.14 -3.70
N ALA A 146 4.90 17.44 -4.77
CA ALA A 146 4.77 15.98 -4.86
C ALA A 146 5.62 15.26 -3.82
N ILE A 147 6.88 15.68 -3.65
CA ILE A 147 7.79 15.12 -2.62
C ILE A 147 7.17 15.28 -1.22
N ARG A 148 6.64 16.46 -0.89
CA ARG A 148 5.95 16.69 0.40
C ARG A 148 4.71 15.83 0.59
N LEU A 149 3.97 15.55 -0.49
CA LEU A 149 2.85 14.61 -0.41
C LEU A 149 3.34 13.20 -0.09
N LEU A 150 4.42 12.73 -0.72
CA LEU A 150 5.03 11.43 -0.43
C LEU A 150 5.54 11.35 1.02
N GLU A 151 6.21 12.39 1.52
CA GLU A 151 6.64 12.50 2.92
C GLU A 151 5.44 12.41 3.88
N ALA A 152 4.35 13.13 3.60
CA ALA A 152 3.16 13.11 4.44
C ALA A 152 2.47 11.73 4.44
N LEU A 153 2.33 11.10 3.27
CA LEU A 153 1.77 9.75 3.15
C LEU A 153 2.61 8.73 3.93
N ARG A 154 3.94 8.81 3.81
CA ARG A 154 4.87 7.96 4.54
C ARG A 154 4.77 8.18 6.05
N ALA A 155 4.76 9.43 6.50
CA ALA A 155 4.62 9.75 7.92
C ALA A 155 3.32 9.18 8.49
N MET A 156 2.19 9.33 7.76
CA MET A 156 0.92 8.73 8.16
C MET A 156 0.99 7.20 8.21
N ASP A 157 1.55 6.55 7.18
CA ASP A 157 1.62 5.09 7.11
C ASP A 157 2.50 4.48 8.21
N VAL A 158 3.74 4.97 8.35
CA VAL A 158 4.70 4.52 9.37
C VAL A 158 4.09 4.71 10.78
N SER A 159 3.48 5.86 11.04
CA SER A 159 2.87 6.13 12.33
C SER A 159 1.63 5.27 12.60
N LYS A 160 0.80 4.99 11.59
CA LYS A 160 -0.31 4.02 11.72
C LYS A 160 0.22 2.61 12.02
N LYS A 161 1.32 2.22 11.35
CA LYS A 161 1.90 0.86 11.42
C LYS A 161 2.75 0.59 12.67
N SER A 162 3.29 1.63 13.32
CA SER A 162 4.13 1.49 14.52
C SER A 162 3.40 0.98 15.78
N ARG A 163 2.07 1.09 15.85
CA ARG A 163 1.31 0.59 17.00
C ARG A 163 1.15 -0.93 16.96
N PRO A 164 1.30 -1.62 18.10
CA PRO A 164 0.90 -3.03 18.21
C PRO A 164 -0.53 -3.21 17.71
N THR A 165 -0.76 -4.25 16.92
CA THR A 165 -2.04 -4.50 16.28
C THR A 165 -2.36 -5.99 16.32
N LYS A 166 -3.65 -6.31 16.40
CA LYS A 166 -4.18 -7.67 16.17
C LYS A 166 -4.68 -7.86 14.74
N ASN A 167 -4.45 -6.87 13.86
CA ASN A 167 -4.83 -6.95 12.46
C ASN A 167 -3.86 -7.90 11.73
N VAL A 168 -4.41 -9.03 11.26
CA VAL A 168 -3.67 -10.09 10.56
C VAL A 168 -2.88 -9.53 9.38
N SER A 169 -3.52 -8.72 8.52
CA SER A 169 -2.88 -8.17 7.31
C SER A 169 -1.67 -7.29 7.63
N ARG A 170 -1.71 -6.51 8.72
CA ARG A 170 -0.56 -5.69 9.14
C ARG A 170 0.59 -6.54 9.71
N CYS A 171 0.29 -7.59 10.47
CA CYS A 171 1.30 -8.54 10.93
C CYS A 171 1.92 -9.29 9.74
N PHE A 172 1.10 -9.69 8.77
CA PHE A 172 1.52 -10.36 7.55
C PHE A 172 2.48 -9.48 6.76
N GLN A 173 2.08 -8.25 6.50
CA GLN A 173 2.91 -7.29 5.78
C GLN A 173 4.26 -7.08 6.45
N ALA A 174 4.30 -6.91 7.77
CA ALA A 174 5.56 -6.72 8.49
C ALA A 174 6.52 -7.93 8.33
N ARG A 175 6.00 -9.15 8.45
CA ARG A 175 6.79 -10.38 8.27
C ARG A 175 7.23 -10.59 6.83
N TRP A 176 6.36 -10.26 5.88
CA TRP A 176 6.71 -10.35 4.46
C TRP A 176 7.85 -9.39 4.11
N LEU A 177 7.79 -8.14 4.58
CA LEU A 177 8.87 -7.16 4.39
C LEU A 177 10.19 -7.59 5.04
N GLU A 178 10.13 -8.25 6.21
CA GLU A 178 11.30 -8.83 6.87
C GLU A 178 11.88 -10.00 6.05
N ARG A 179 11.02 -10.90 5.55
CA ARG A 179 11.40 -12.03 4.68
C ARG A 179 12.11 -11.55 3.41
N GLU A 180 11.54 -10.56 2.72
CA GLU A 180 12.14 -9.95 1.52
C GLU A 180 13.43 -9.17 1.80
N MET A 181 13.82 -9.03 3.08
CA MET A 181 15.01 -8.28 3.49
C MET A 181 15.03 -6.86 2.92
N VAL A 182 13.87 -6.19 2.87
CA VAL A 182 13.77 -4.82 2.40
C VAL A 182 13.79 -3.83 3.55
N GLU A 183 14.19 -2.60 3.24
CA GLU A 183 14.13 -1.45 4.12
C GLU A 183 13.62 -0.23 3.35
N LEU A 184 13.00 0.70 4.08
CA LEU A 184 12.47 1.91 3.48
C LEU A 184 13.62 2.92 3.33
N SER A 185 13.92 3.30 2.08
CA SER A 185 14.92 4.34 1.76
C SER A 185 14.56 5.66 2.43
N SER A 186 15.56 6.42 2.86
CA SER A 186 15.36 7.80 3.33
C SER A 186 14.82 8.73 2.23
N ASP A 187 15.07 8.43 0.95
CA ASP A 187 14.46 9.12 -0.17
C ASP A 187 13.03 8.60 -0.41
N VAL A 188 12.05 9.48 -0.24
CA VAL A 188 10.64 9.16 -0.44
C VAL A 188 10.27 8.80 -1.87
N GLN A 189 11.07 9.24 -2.84
CA GLN A 189 10.84 8.91 -4.25
C GLN A 189 11.30 7.49 -4.58
N VAL A 190 12.28 6.96 -3.84
CA VAL A 190 12.80 5.61 -4.05
C VAL A 190 11.88 4.57 -3.42
N GLY A 191 11.44 4.79 -2.17
CA GLY A 191 10.56 3.83 -1.49
C GLY A 191 11.34 2.68 -0.85
N TRP A 192 10.82 1.46 -0.93
CA TRP A 192 11.45 0.25 -0.38
C TRP A 192 12.60 -0.23 -1.27
N VAL A 193 13.72 -0.60 -0.65
CA VAL A 193 14.92 -1.12 -1.33
C VAL A 193 15.42 -2.37 -0.61
N PRO A 194 16.17 -3.26 -1.29
CA PRO A 194 16.85 -4.36 -0.61
C PRO A 194 17.85 -3.84 0.41
N ARG A 195 17.92 -4.47 1.59
CA ARG A 195 18.96 -4.20 2.59
C ARG A 195 20.33 -4.55 2.02
N ALA A 196 21.36 -3.86 2.50
CA ALA A 196 22.74 -4.16 2.12
C ALA A 196 23.08 -5.64 2.42
N GLY A 197 23.51 -6.37 1.39
CA GLY A 197 23.85 -7.79 1.50
C GLY A 197 22.65 -8.74 1.42
N ALA A 198 21.44 -8.25 1.12
CA ALA A 198 20.31 -9.11 0.78
C ALA A 198 20.69 -10.01 -0.42
N GLY A 199 20.55 -11.32 -0.24
CA GLY A 199 20.66 -12.29 -1.33
C GLY A 199 19.40 -12.32 -2.18
N ASP A 200 19.36 -13.23 -3.15
CA ASP A 200 18.10 -13.57 -3.83
C ASP A 200 17.18 -14.31 -2.84
N VAL A 201 16.06 -13.69 -2.48
CA VAL A 201 15.07 -14.24 -1.55
C VAL A 201 14.12 -15.22 -2.27
N GLY A 202 14.21 -15.33 -3.60
CA GLY A 202 13.36 -16.20 -4.40
C GLY A 202 11.89 -15.75 -4.42
N VAL A 203 11.10 -16.37 -5.30
CA VAL A 203 9.68 -16.03 -5.47
C VAL A 203 8.89 -16.49 -4.24
N PHE A 204 8.12 -15.58 -3.64
CA PHE A 204 7.17 -15.90 -2.58
C PHE A 204 6.01 -16.75 -3.15
N THR A 205 5.94 -17.99 -2.71
CA THR A 205 5.00 -18.99 -3.22
C THR A 205 3.64 -18.93 -2.52
N LYS A 206 2.64 -19.54 -3.14
CA LYS A 206 1.30 -19.68 -2.54
C LYS A 206 1.34 -20.45 -1.21
N GLN A 207 2.19 -21.49 -1.11
CA GLN A 207 2.33 -22.26 0.13
C GLN A 207 2.92 -21.39 1.25
N GLU A 208 3.99 -20.63 0.97
CA GLU A 208 4.55 -19.69 1.95
C GLU A 208 3.54 -18.63 2.39
N ASN A 209 2.67 -18.17 1.49
CA ASN A 209 1.58 -17.26 1.84
C ASN A 209 0.61 -17.91 2.85
N GLU A 210 0.12 -19.11 2.56
CA GLU A 210 -0.81 -19.85 3.43
C GLU A 210 -0.17 -20.17 4.78
N ASP A 211 1.10 -20.60 4.79
CA ASP A 211 1.84 -20.91 6.01
C ASP A 211 2.02 -19.66 6.88
N LEU A 212 2.45 -18.54 6.29
CA LEU A 212 2.64 -17.28 6.99
C LEU A 212 1.33 -16.74 7.59
N GLU A 213 0.23 -16.79 6.83
CA GLU A 213 -1.08 -16.40 7.32
C GLU A 213 -1.52 -17.28 8.51
N MET A 214 -1.36 -18.61 8.39
CA MET A 214 -1.70 -19.54 9.45
C MET A 214 -0.84 -19.38 10.71
N GLU A 215 0.44 -19.07 10.57
CA GLU A 215 1.32 -18.74 11.70
C GLU A 215 0.81 -17.52 12.46
N ILE A 216 0.48 -16.44 11.74
CA ILE A 216 -0.03 -15.20 12.33
C ILE A 216 -1.37 -15.44 13.03
N LEU A 217 -2.27 -16.20 12.40
CA LEU A 217 -3.57 -16.54 13.00
C LEU A 217 -3.41 -17.33 14.30
N LYS A 218 -2.45 -18.26 14.37
CA LYS A 218 -2.13 -19.02 15.60
C LYS A 218 -1.57 -18.10 16.68
N GLU A 219 -0.62 -17.23 16.34
CA GLU A 219 0.00 -16.30 17.30
C GLU A 219 -0.97 -15.29 17.88
N LEU A 220 -1.89 -14.79 17.05
CA LEU A 220 -2.95 -13.88 17.50
C LEU A 220 -4.08 -14.61 18.26
N GLY A 221 -4.04 -15.94 18.32
CA GLY A 221 -5.00 -16.77 19.06
C GLY A 221 -6.32 -17.00 18.33
N TYR A 222 -6.39 -16.72 17.02
CA TYR A 222 -7.58 -16.97 16.20
C TYR A 222 -7.76 -18.44 15.85
N VAL A 223 -6.68 -19.22 15.86
CA VAL A 223 -6.73 -20.68 15.63
C VAL A 223 -6.16 -21.40 16.87
N SER A 224 -6.98 -22.24 17.51
CA SER A 224 -6.50 -23.11 18.60
C SER A 224 -5.98 -24.44 18.06
N LEU A 225 -4.91 -24.97 18.67
CA LEU A 225 -4.32 -26.28 18.38
C LEU A 225 -5.32 -27.46 18.44
N LYS A 226 -6.46 -27.31 19.12
CA LYS A 226 -7.49 -28.37 19.22
C LYS A 226 -8.26 -28.62 17.92
N LEU A 227 -8.39 -27.62 17.03
CA LEU A 227 -9.13 -27.79 15.76
C LEU A 227 -8.31 -28.52 14.70
N LEU A 228 -6.98 -28.36 14.69
CA LEU A 228 -6.10 -29.01 13.72
C LEU A 228 -6.08 -30.54 13.87
N TYR A 229 -6.10 -31.06 15.11
CA TYR A 229 -6.17 -32.51 15.38
C TYR A 229 -7.46 -33.18 14.88
N THR A 230 -8.53 -32.42 14.67
CA THR A 230 -9.81 -33.00 14.21
C THR A 230 -9.84 -33.15 12.69
N ILE A 231 -9.07 -32.33 11.95
CA ILE A 231 -8.99 -32.38 10.48
C ILE A 231 -8.02 -33.48 10.02
N GLU A 232 -6.90 -33.70 10.72
CA GLU A 232 -5.95 -34.76 10.36
C GLU A 232 -6.50 -36.19 10.59
N LEU A 233 -7.53 -36.37 11.44
CA LEU A 233 -8.10 -37.68 11.75
C LEU A 233 -9.25 -38.12 10.82
N TYR A 234 -9.70 -37.26 9.90
CA TYR A 234 -10.71 -37.61 8.89
C TYR A 234 -10.35 -37.02 7.51
N PRO A 235 -9.65 -37.77 6.65
CA PRO A 235 -9.51 -37.39 5.25
C PRO A 235 -10.86 -37.62 4.55
N SER A 236 -11.72 -36.61 4.56
CA SER A 236 -12.91 -36.57 3.70
C SER A 236 -12.48 -36.18 2.27
N PRO A 237 -12.99 -36.83 1.21
CA PRO A 237 -12.61 -36.56 -0.18
C PRO A 237 -13.15 -35.23 -0.74
N TYR A 238 -13.66 -34.33 0.10
CA TYR A 238 -14.20 -33.03 -0.30
C TYR A 238 -13.51 -31.90 0.49
N GLN A 239 -12.30 -31.52 0.08
CA GLN A 239 -11.67 -30.27 0.53
C GLN A 239 -12.17 -29.09 -0.32
N GLU A 240 -13.30 -28.54 0.08
CA GLU A 240 -13.58 -27.10 -0.04
C GLU A 240 -14.36 -26.67 1.21
N LEU A 241 -13.64 -26.35 2.28
CA LEU A 241 -14.21 -25.62 3.41
C LEU A 241 -13.56 -24.24 3.45
N ARG A 242 -14.14 -23.32 2.66
CA ARG A 242 -14.01 -21.88 2.90
C ARG A 242 -14.71 -21.56 4.22
N LEU A 243 -13.94 -21.39 5.29
CA LEU A 243 -14.44 -20.84 6.54
C LEU A 243 -14.49 -19.31 6.42
N TYR A 244 -15.63 -18.79 5.97
CA TYR A 244 -16.05 -17.43 6.31
C TYR A 244 -16.73 -17.48 7.67
N LEU A 245 -16.12 -16.88 8.69
CA LEU A 245 -16.86 -16.40 9.86
C LEU A 245 -16.03 -15.35 10.60
N ILE A 246 -16.32 -14.08 10.31
CA ILE A 246 -16.09 -12.95 11.21
C ILE A 246 -17.46 -12.29 11.42
N ILE A 247 -17.96 -12.35 12.66
CA ILE A 247 -18.85 -11.33 13.23
C ILE A 247 -18.01 -10.59 14.27
#